data_AF-A0A3Q1F575-F1
#
_entry.id   AF-A0A3Q1F575-F1
#
_cell.length_a   1.000
_cell.length_b   1.000
_cell.length_c   1.000
_cell.angle_alpha   90.00
_cell.angle_beta   90.00
_cell.angle_gamma   90.00
#
_symmetry.space_group_name_H-M   'P 1'
#
loop_
_entity.id
_entity.type
_entity.pdbx_description
1 polymer ?
#
loop_
_entity_poly.entity_id
_entity_poly.type
_entity_poly.pdbx_seq_one_letter_code
_entity_poly.pdbx_strand_id
1 'polypeptide(L)'
;HSKSQSLLGRVQSLLRSVSRAVDLIMTHFGSSRDPEEKMRLGNSSCSPTIAGLVLEHLCPAIQNILEDGLRDHKLDFIIGQRRNHSWNVVEISTRIDVTPSRSAAS
;
A
#
# COMPACT_ATOMS: atom_id res chain seq x y z
N HIS A 1 16.47 23.46 11.07
CA HIS A 1 15.15 24.11 10.88
C HIS A 1 14.54 23.84 9.49
N SER A 2 15.26 24.04 8.37
CA SER A 2 14.69 23.83 7.01
C SER A 2 14.40 22.36 6.64
N LYS A 3 15.27 21.40 7.02
CA LYS A 3 15.08 19.96 6.71
C LYS A 3 13.86 19.31 7.38
N SER A 4 13.51 19.74 8.59
CA SER A 4 12.36 19.19 9.33
C SER A 4 11.02 19.64 8.72
N GLN A 5 10.95 20.87 8.21
CA GLN A 5 9.76 21.39 7.52
C GLN A 5 9.55 20.73 6.15
N SER A 6 10.62 20.42 5.42
CA SER A 6 10.52 19.68 4.14
C SER A 6 10.08 18.23 4.32
N LEU A 7 10.46 17.57 5.42
CA LEU A 7 10.04 16.18 5.71
C LEU A 7 8.57 16.12 6.14
N LEU A 8 8.12 17.07 6.98
CA LEU A 8 6.70 17.21 7.34
C LEU A 8 5.81 17.45 6.12
N GLY A 9 6.23 18.32 5.19
CA GLY A 9 5.49 18.56 3.94
C GLY A 9 5.38 17.33 3.04
N ARG A 10 6.44 16.50 2.97
CA ARG A 10 6.45 15.24 2.21
C ARG A 10 5.46 14.23 2.78
N VAL A 11 5.55 13.94 4.08
CA VAL A 11 4.64 12.98 4.74
C VAL A 11 3.18 13.45 4.64
N GLN A 12 2.92 14.76 4.80
CA GLN A 12 1.57 15.32 4.63
C GLN A 12 1.04 15.13 3.20
N SER A 13 1.88 15.29 2.18
CA SER A 13 1.48 15.09 0.79
C SER A 13 1.09 13.65 0.48
N LEU A 14 1.82 12.68 1.07
CA LEU A 14 1.55 11.26 0.92
C LEU A 14 0.23 10.87 1.58
N LEU A 15 0.03 11.29 2.83
CA LEU A 15 -1.22 11.05 3.55
C LEU A 15 -2.41 11.68 2.81
N ARG A 16 -2.26 12.90 2.29
CA ARG A 16 -3.30 13.55 1.49
C ARG A 16 -3.64 12.76 0.23
N SER A 17 -2.65 12.17 -0.44
CA SER A 17 -2.90 11.32 -1.61
C SER A 17 -3.69 10.06 -1.26
N VAL A 18 -3.39 9.43 -0.12
CA VAL A 18 -4.16 8.28 0.38
C VAL A 18 -5.58 8.68 0.76
N SER A 19 -5.75 9.76 1.53
CA SER A 19 -7.08 10.27 1.90
C SER A 19 -7.94 10.50 0.66
N ARG A 20 -7.40 11.16 -0.37
CA ARG A 20 -8.11 11.38 -1.64
C ARG A 20 -8.50 10.07 -2.33
N ALA A 21 -7.60 9.09 -2.39
CA ALA A 21 -7.91 7.79 -2.99
C ALA A 21 -9.05 7.07 -2.24
N VAL A 22 -9.01 7.11 -0.91
CA VAL A 22 -10.06 6.53 -0.06
C VAL A 22 -11.39 7.25 -0.25
N ASP A 23 -11.40 8.58 -0.31
CA ASP A 23 -12.63 9.37 -0.52
C ASP A 23 -13.30 9.03 -1.86
N LEU A 24 -12.52 8.83 -2.92
CA LEU A 24 -13.04 8.43 -4.23
C LEU A 24 -13.67 7.02 -4.19
N ILE A 25 -13.02 6.08 -3.49
CA ILE A 25 -13.54 4.74 -3.29
C ILE A 25 -14.82 4.78 -2.44
N MET A 26 -14.84 5.53 -1.34
CA MET A 26 -16.02 5.70 -0.50
C MET A 26 -17.18 6.33 -1.29
N THR A 27 -16.90 7.30 -2.16
CA THR A 27 -17.89 7.91 -3.05
C THR A 27 -18.47 6.87 -4.01
N HIS A 28 -17.63 6.02 -4.62
CA HIS A 28 -18.08 4.94 -5.49
C HIS A 28 -19.03 3.97 -4.78
N PHE A 29 -18.65 3.48 -3.60
CA PHE A 29 -19.52 2.63 -2.77
C PHE A 29 -20.73 3.35 -2.18
N GLY A 30 -20.67 4.67 -2.05
CA GLY A 30 -21.77 5.52 -1.58
C GLY A 30 -22.92 5.64 -2.57
N SER A 31 -22.74 5.20 -3.81
CA SER A 31 -23.76 5.20 -4.86
C SER A 31 -24.95 4.28 -4.53
N SER A 32 -24.77 3.32 -3.63
CA SER A 32 -25.84 2.45 -3.14
C SER A 32 -25.77 2.23 -1.63
N ARG A 33 -26.94 2.10 -1.00
CA ARG A 33 -27.09 1.68 0.40
C ARG A 33 -27.40 0.19 0.54
N ASP A 34 -27.71 -0.46 -0.59
CA ASP A 34 -28.04 -1.88 -0.63
C ASP A 34 -26.75 -2.74 -0.58
N PRO A 35 -26.66 -3.76 0.31
CA PRO A 35 -25.47 -4.58 0.45
C PRO A 35 -25.10 -5.38 -0.81
N GLU A 36 -26.08 -5.88 -1.55
CA GLU A 36 -25.85 -6.69 -2.76
C GLU A 36 -25.32 -5.81 -3.90
N GLU A 37 -25.89 -4.62 -4.05
CA GLU A 37 -25.38 -3.61 -4.99
C GLU A 37 -23.98 -3.14 -4.61
N LYS A 38 -23.67 -2.98 -3.31
CA LYS A 38 -22.29 -2.67 -2.86
C LYS A 38 -21.31 -3.80 -3.17
N MET A 39 -21.74 -5.06 -3.07
CA MET A 39 -20.94 -6.20 -3.49
C MET A 39 -20.65 -6.15 -5.00
N ARG A 40 -21.64 -5.79 -5.82
CA ARG A 40 -21.45 -5.61 -7.27
C ARG A 40 -20.52 -4.44 -7.60
N LEU A 41 -20.66 -3.30 -6.91
CA LEU A 41 -19.79 -2.13 -7.06
C LEU A 41 -18.34 -2.44 -6.67
N GLY A 42 -18.11 -3.36 -5.73
CA GLY A 42 -16.78 -3.81 -5.32
C GLY A 42 -16.18 -4.91 -6.20
N ASN A 43 -16.99 -5.56 -7.04
CA ASN A 43 -16.53 -6.57 -7.97
C ASN A 43 -16.00 -5.91 -9.25
N SER A 44 -14.68 -5.94 -9.46
CA SER A 44 -14.03 -5.32 -10.63
C SER A 44 -14.49 -5.89 -11.98
N SER A 45 -14.94 -7.15 -12.00
CA SER A 45 -15.51 -7.76 -13.21
C SER A 45 -16.89 -7.18 -13.55
N CYS A 46 -17.65 -6.74 -12.53
CA CYS A 46 -18.96 -6.12 -12.71
C CYS A 46 -18.89 -4.59 -12.81
N SER A 47 -17.89 -3.97 -12.17
CA SER A 47 -17.67 -2.53 -12.15
C SER A 47 -16.19 -2.23 -12.45
N PRO A 48 -15.83 -1.91 -13.70
CA PRO A 48 -14.43 -1.56 -14.01
C PRO A 48 -13.98 -0.27 -13.29
N THR A 49 -14.92 0.56 -12.86
CA THR A 49 -14.67 1.79 -12.11
C THR A 49 -13.91 1.54 -10.81
N ILE A 50 -14.24 0.49 -10.04
CA ILE A 50 -13.50 0.22 -8.80
C ILE A 50 -12.04 -0.19 -9.08
N ALA A 51 -11.80 -0.89 -10.19
CA ALA A 51 -10.44 -1.24 -10.61
C ALA A 51 -9.64 0.02 -10.98
N GLY A 52 -10.24 0.96 -11.71
CA GLY A 52 -9.62 2.25 -12.03
C GLY A 52 -9.26 3.05 -10.77
N LEU A 53 -10.21 3.20 -9.83
CA LEU A 53 -9.99 3.91 -8.58
C LEU A 53 -8.83 3.32 -7.75
N VAL A 54 -8.72 1.99 -7.72
CA VAL A 54 -7.63 1.32 -7.01
C VAL A 54 -6.31 1.48 -7.75
N LEU A 55 -6.25 1.16 -9.04
CA LEU A 55 -5.01 1.12 -9.81
C LEU A 55 -4.44 2.52 -10.08
N GLU A 56 -5.28 3.53 -10.28
CA GLU A 56 -4.84 4.88 -10.64
C GLU A 56 -4.64 5.81 -9.44
N HIS A 57 -5.24 5.50 -8.28
CA HIS A 57 -5.17 6.38 -7.10
C HIS A 57 -4.62 5.68 -5.87
N LEU A 58 -5.15 4.51 -5.51
CA LEU A 58 -4.75 3.85 -4.27
C LEU A 58 -3.37 3.18 -4.40
N CYS A 59 -3.13 2.43 -5.47
CA CYS A 59 -1.85 1.75 -5.71
C CYS A 59 -0.65 2.74 -5.75
N PRO A 60 -0.70 3.85 -6.51
CA PRO A 60 0.40 4.81 -6.51
C PRO A 60 0.56 5.51 -5.16
N ALA A 61 -0.53 5.80 -4.44
CA ALA A 61 -0.44 6.42 -3.12
C ALA A 61 0.26 5.52 -2.09
N ILE A 62 -0.06 4.23 -2.08
CA ILE A 62 0.61 3.23 -1.22
C ILE A 62 2.06 3.05 -1.65
N GLN A 63 2.33 2.96 -2.96
CA GLN A 63 3.68 2.86 -3.48
C GLN A 63 4.55 4.03 -3.04
N ASN A 64 4.05 5.27 -3.16
CA ASN A 64 4.78 6.46 -2.73
C ASN A 64 5.07 6.47 -1.22
N ILE A 65 4.19 5.88 -0.39
CA ILE A 65 4.45 5.71 1.05
C ILE A 65 5.57 4.70 1.30
N LEU A 66 5.53 3.56 0.61
CA LEU A 66 6.57 2.55 0.72
C LEU A 66 7.92 3.14 0.28
N GLU A 67 7.93 3.94 -0.78
CA GLU A 67 9.12 4.59 -1.33
C GLU A 67 9.67 5.73 -0.45
N ASP A 68 8.82 6.50 0.26
CA ASP A 68 9.28 7.60 1.12
C ASP A 68 10.12 7.14 2.34
N GLY A 69 9.97 5.88 2.75
CA GLY A 69 10.78 5.24 3.80
C GLY A 69 11.90 4.30 3.30
N LEU A 70 11.95 4.03 2.00
CA LEU A 70 12.93 3.13 1.41
C LEU A 70 14.26 3.87 1.20
N ARG A 71 15.36 3.37 1.79
CA ARG A 71 16.70 3.81 1.37
C ARG A 71 16.88 3.46 -0.11
N ASP A 72 17.27 4.43 -0.93
CA ASP A 72 17.43 4.31 -2.40
C ASP A 72 18.23 3.07 -2.82
N HIS A 73 19.17 2.63 -1.96
CA HIS A 73 20.02 1.49 -2.21
C HIS A 73 20.21 0.67 -0.93
N LYS A 74 19.99 -0.64 -1.02
CA LYS A 74 20.50 -1.60 -0.04
C LYS A 74 21.82 -2.14 -0.61
N LEU A 75 22.91 -2.00 0.16
CA LEU A 75 24.17 -2.67 -0.16
C LEU A 75 23.95 -4.17 0.01
N ASP A 76 23.95 -4.90 -1.10
CA ASP A 76 23.90 -6.35 -1.12
C ASP A 76 25.33 -6.87 -1.31
N PHE A 77 25.87 -7.57 -0.30
CA PHE A 77 27.28 -7.94 -0.23
C PHE A 77 27.70 -8.96 -1.31
N ILE A 78 26.73 -9.55 -2.02
CA ILE A 78 26.95 -10.58 -3.05
C ILE A 78 26.81 -10.00 -4.47
N ILE A 79 26.02 -8.93 -4.68
CA ILE A 79 25.63 -8.44 -6.02
C ILE A 79 25.92 -6.93 -6.24
N GLY A 80 26.22 -6.15 -5.19
CA GLY A 80 26.47 -4.70 -5.30
C GLY A 80 25.26 -3.83 -4.89
N GLN A 81 25.06 -2.66 -5.52
CA GLN A 81 23.91 -1.77 -5.23
C GLN A 81 22.63 -2.29 -5.91
N ARG A 82 21.67 -2.78 -5.11
CA ARG A 82 20.30 -3.08 -5.56
C ARG A 82 19.38 -1.90 -5.21
N ARG A 83 18.61 -1.41 -6.18
CA ARG A 83 17.46 -0.54 -5.92
C ARG A 83 16.48 -1.28 -5.02
N ASN A 84 16.11 -0.65 -3.91
CA ASN A 84 15.21 -1.25 -2.94
C ASN A 84 13.78 -1.10 -3.47
N HIS A 85 13.21 -2.19 -4.01
CA HIS A 85 11.86 -2.17 -4.57
C HIS A 85 10.82 -2.22 -3.44
N SER A 86 9.69 -1.52 -3.61
CA SER A 86 8.54 -1.56 -2.68
C SER A 86 8.09 -2.98 -2.35
N TRP A 87 8.22 -3.89 -3.32
CA TRP A 87 7.97 -5.34 -3.17
C TRP A 87 8.83 -6.03 -2.10
N ASN A 88 10.07 -5.57 -1.87
CA ASN A 88 10.95 -6.14 -0.85
C ASN A 88 10.41 -5.90 0.57
N VAL A 89 9.76 -4.75 0.80
CA VAL A 89 9.08 -4.45 2.08
C VAL A 89 7.87 -5.37 2.26
N VAL A 90 7.09 -5.57 1.20
CA VAL A 90 5.93 -6.48 1.20
C VAL A 90 6.38 -7.91 1.50
N GLU A 91 7.44 -8.38 0.85
CA GLU A 91 7.98 -9.73 1.04
C GLU A 91 8.46 -9.95 2.49
N ILE A 92 9.16 -8.97 3.07
CA ILE A 92 9.63 -9.07 4.46
C ILE A 92 8.46 -9.01 5.44
N SER A 93 7.46 -8.16 5.20
CA SER A 93 6.33 -7.97 6.12
C SER A 93 5.31 -9.11 6.09
N THR A 94 5.28 -9.87 4.99
CA THR A 94 4.38 -11.03 4.82
C THR A 94 5.07 -12.37 5.10
N ARG A 95 6.35 -12.35 5.52
CA ARG A 95 7.01 -13.56 6.05
C ARG A 95 6.29 -13.99 7.31
N ILE A 96 5.60 -15.13 7.19
CA ILE A 96 5.05 -15.86 8.32
C ILE A 96 6.25 -16.41 9.09
N ASP A 97 6.48 -15.93 10.31
CA ASP A 97 7.36 -16.61 11.26
C ASP A 97 6.75 -17.98 11.56
N VAL A 98 7.12 -18.98 10.75
CA VAL A 98 6.90 -20.38 11.08
C VAL A 98 7.90 -20.70 12.18
N THR A 99 7.63 -20.23 13.40
CA THR A 99 8.19 -20.86 14.58
C THR A 99 7.64 -22.29 14.61
N PRO A 100 8.46 -23.33 14.46
CA PRO A 100 8.00 -24.67 14.75
C PRO A 100 7.74 -24.67 16.25
N SER A 101 6.47 -24.69 16.65
CA SER A 101 6.06 -25.00 18.02
C SER A 101 6.56 -26.42 18.33
N ARG A 102 7.77 -26.49 18.86
CA ARG A 102 8.41 -27.70 19.38
C ARG A 102 7.73 -28.07 20.70
N SER A 103 6.47 -28.50 20.63
CA SER A 103 5.68 -28.93 21.77
C SER A 103 4.66 -29.99 21.36
N ALA A 104 5.14 -31.14 20.89
CA ALA A 104 4.38 -32.38 20.91
C ALA A 104 5.36 -33.56 21.02
N ALA A 105 6.09 -33.58 22.14
CA ALA A 105 6.69 -34.80 22.66
C ALA A 105 6.08 -35.01 24.04
N SER A 106 5.03 -35.82 24.08
CA SER A 106 4.53 -36.52 25.27
C SER A 106 3.92 -37.82 24.79
#